data_AF-A0A9E5CKT2-F1
#
_entry.id   AF-A0A9E5CKT2-F1
#
_cell.length_a   1.000
_cell.length_b   1.000
_cell.length_c   1.000
_cell.angle_alpha   90.00
_cell.angle_beta   90.00
_cell.angle_gamma   90.00
#
_symmetry.space_group_name_H-M   'P 1'
#
loop_
_entity.id
_entity.type
_entity.pdbx_description
1 polymer ?
#
loop_
_entity_poly.entity_id
_entity_poly.type
_entity_poly.pdbx_seq_one_letter_code
_entity_poly.pdbx_strand_id
1 'polypeptide(L)' 'MLYELRVYDAVPGKLAALNDRFAEQTMGFFKKHGIGMLGFWTAE' A
#
# COMPACT_ATOMS: atom_id res chain seq x y z
N MET A 1 -13.94 -15.39 3.21
CA MET A 1 -13.17 -14.13 3.29
C MET A 1 -11.81 -14.42 2.70
N LEU A 2 -11.37 -13.64 1.70
CA LEU A 2 -10.04 -13.79 1.09
C LEU A 2 -9.17 -12.63 1.55
N TYR A 3 -7.90 -12.93 1.83
CA TYR A 3 -6.90 -11.94 2.22
C TYR A 3 -5.72 -12.04 1.27
N GLU A 4 -5.22 -10.90 0.81
CA GLU A 4 -4.06 -10.77 -0.06
C GLU A 4 -2.94 -10.08 0.72
N LEU A 5 -1.75 -10.68 0.73
CA LEU A 5 -0.52 -10.06 1.23
C LEU A 5 0.29 -9.55 0.03
N ARG A 6 0.69 -8.28 0.07
CA ARG A 6 1.49 -7.65 -0.97
C ARG A 6 2.78 -7.12 -0.33
N VAL A 7 3.92 -7.54 -0.87
CA VAL A 7 5.26 -7.12 -0.42
C VAL A 7 5.94 -6.40 -1.58
N TYR A 8 6.54 -5.24 -1.29
CA TYR A 8 7.23 -4.41 -2.27
C TYR A 8 8.63 -4.09 -1.79
N ASP A 9 9.60 -4.23 -2.67
CA ASP A 9 10.94 -3.67 -2.47
C ASP A 9 10.98 -2.25 -3.03
N ALA A 10 11.19 -1.28 -2.14
CA ALA A 10 11.34 0.10 -2.55
C ALA A 10 12.72 0.34 -3.15
N VAL A 11 12.79 1.20 -4.17
CA VAL A 11 14.06 1.75 -4.63
C VAL A 11 14.75 2.47 -3.46
N PRO A 12 16.09 2.34 -3.28
CA PRO A 12 16.79 2.97 -2.17
C PRO A 12 16.47 4.46 -2.00
N GLY A 13 16.12 4.86 -0.78
CA GLY A 13 15.74 6.24 -0.44
C GLY A 13 14.34 6.68 -0.92
N LYS A 14 13.54 5.79 -1.52
CA LYS A 14 12.19 6.11 -2.04
C LYS A 14 11.03 5.54 -1.20
N LEU A 15 11.31 4.94 -0.05
CA LEU A 15 10.28 4.36 0.81
C LEU A 15 9.22 5.39 1.24
N ALA A 16 9.63 6.59 1.64
CA ALA A 16 8.71 7.67 2.02
C ALA A 16 7.78 8.05 0.85
N ALA A 17 8.33 8.30 -0.33
CA ALA A 17 7.55 8.63 -1.52
C ALA A 17 6.59 7.50 -1.94
N LEU A 18 6.97 6.23 -1.73
CA LEU A 18 6.08 5.09 -1.96
C LEU A 18 4.90 5.11 -0.98
N ASN A 19 5.15 5.37 0.31
CA ASN A 19 4.11 5.48 1.32
C ASN A 19 3.14 6.63 1.02
N ASP A 20 3.64 7.80 0.65
CA ASP A 20 2.83 8.96 0.26
C ASP A 20 1.90 8.61 -0.91
N ARG A 21 2.44 7.95 -1.95
CA ARG A 21 1.64 7.47 -3.09
C ARG A 21 0.51 6.54 -2.65
N PHE A 22 0.78 5.62 -1.72
CA PHE A 22 -0.25 4.72 -1.22
C PHE A 22 -1.36 5.49 -0.50
N ALA A 23 -0.98 6.38 0.42
CA ALA A 23 -1.91 7.19 1.20
C ALA A 23 -2.76 8.12 0.34
N GLU A 24 -2.15 8.81 -0.62
CA GLU A 24 -2.80 9.87 -1.38
C GLU A 24 -3.55 9.35 -2.62
N GLN A 25 -3.08 8.26 -3.22
CA GLN A 25 -3.59 7.78 -4.52
C GLN A 25 -4.16 6.37 -4.46
N THR A 26 -3.36 5.39 -4.00
CA THR A 26 -3.72 3.96 -4.12
C THR A 26 -4.95 3.60 -3.31
N MET A 27 -5.11 4.15 -2.10
CA MET A 27 -6.29 3.92 -1.26
C MET A 27 -7.60 4.34 -1.96
N GLY A 28 -7.57 5.39 -2.76
CA GLY A 28 -8.71 5.83 -3.57
C GLY A 28 -9.14 4.80 -4.60
N PHE A 29 -8.17 4.17 -5.27
CA PHE A 29 -8.42 3.08 -6.21
C PHE A 29 -8.99 1.84 -5.50
N PHE A 30 -8.42 1.46 -4.36
CA PHE A 30 -8.92 0.31 -3.58
C PHE A 30 -10.38 0.53 -3.18
N LYS A 31 -10.72 1.72 -2.67
CA LYS A 31 -12.10 2.08 -2.35
C LYS A 31 -13.01 2.00 -3.58
N LYS A 32 -12.58 2.54 -4.72
CA LYS A 32 -13.34 2.49 -5.99
C LYS A 32 -13.65 1.07 -6.44
N HIS A 33 -12.74 0.13 -6.21
CA HIS A 33 -12.87 -1.27 -6.62
C HIS A 33 -13.37 -2.21 -5.52
N GLY A 34 -13.78 -1.68 -4.35
CA GLY A 34 -14.32 -2.49 -3.25
C GLY A 34 -13.27 -3.36 -2.55
N ILE A 35 -11.99 -2.99 -2.64
CA ILE A 35 -10.88 -3.71 -2.00
C ILE A 35 -10.73 -3.21 -0.56
N GLY A 36 -10.91 -4.10 0.40
CA GLY A 36 -10.72 -3.81 1.82
C GLY A 36 -9.23 -3.73 2.18
N MET A 37 -8.89 -2.83 3.10
CA MET A 37 -7.53 -2.64 3.61
C MET A 37 -7.46 -3.10 5.05
N LEU A 38 -6.59 -4.07 5.34
CA LEU A 38 -6.39 -4.60 6.70
C LEU A 38 -5.28 -3.86 7.45
N GLY A 39 -4.17 -3.55 6.77
CA GLY A 39 -3.04 -2.84 7.37
C GLY A 39 -1.87 -2.68 6.40
N PHE A 40 -0.94 -1.80 6.78
CA PHE A 40 0.30 -1.52 6.07
C PHE A 40 1.44 -1.47 7.10
N TRP A 41 2.61 -1.98 6.74
CA TRP A 41 3.80 -1.95 7.58
C TRP A 41 5.05 -1.92 6.72
N THR A 42 6.14 -1.40 7.29
CA THR A 42 7.48 -1.46 6.72
C THR A 42 8.27 -2.55 7.45
N ALA A 43 9.14 -3.26 6.73
CA ALA A 43 10.20 -4.01 7.40
C ALA A 43 11.17 -2.98 7.99
N GLU A 44 11.43 -3.04 9.29
CA GLU A 44 12.46 -2.22 9.93
C GLU A 44 13.85 -2.47 9.30
#